data_AF-A0AAP5BBR7-F1
#
_entry.id   AF-A0AAP5BBR7-F1
#
_cell.length_a   1.000
_cell.length_b   1.000
_cell.length_c   1.000
_cell.angle_alpha   90.00
_cell.angle_beta   90.00
_cell.angle_gamma   90.00
#
_symmetry.space_group_name_H-M   'P 1'
#
loop_
_entity.id
_entity.type
_entity.pdbx_description
1 polymer ?
#
loop_
_entity_poly.entity_id
_entity_poly.type
_entity_poly.pdbx_seq_one_letter_code
_entity_poly.pdbx_strand_id
1 'polypeptide(L)'
;MPVHSAAGTMTLMSETEAPSEREIRALRLEASIDGKAVVLTDIDRRTPGIRREVRYQMTVTEFIAAICAQRTPSIVEFPDQ
;
A
#
# COMPACT_ATOMS: atom_id res chain seq x y z
N MET A 1 -2.42 -14.60 27.06
CA MET A 1 -2.50 -13.14 26.81
C MET A 1 -2.98 -12.97 25.37
N PRO A 2 -4.07 -12.25 25.07
CA PRO A 2 -4.46 -12.02 23.68
C PRO A 2 -3.42 -11.08 23.07
N VAL A 3 -2.76 -11.53 22.02
CA VAL A 3 -1.84 -10.69 21.23
C VAL A 3 -2.70 -9.62 20.59
N HIS A 4 -2.43 -8.34 20.85
CA HIS A 4 -3.09 -7.25 20.15
C HIS A 4 -2.81 -7.43 18.65
N SER A 5 -3.86 -7.57 17.84
CA SER A 5 -3.76 -7.69 16.40
C SER A 5 -2.90 -6.54 15.86
N ALA A 6 -1.95 -6.85 14.98
CA ALA A 6 -1.19 -5.81 14.31
C ALA A 6 -2.16 -4.91 13.54
N ALA A 7 -2.05 -3.60 13.73
CA ALA A 7 -2.95 -2.63 13.13
C ALA A 7 -2.14 -1.51 12.47
N GLY A 8 -2.59 -1.09 11.29
CA GLY A 8 -1.96 -0.03 10.53
C GLY A 8 -2.44 -0.05 9.09
N THR A 9 -2.68 1.13 8.54
CA THR A 9 -3.01 1.34 7.13
C THR A 9 -2.15 2.47 6.60
N MET A 10 -1.53 2.26 5.44
CA MET A 10 -0.75 3.26 4.73
C MET A 10 -1.26 3.37 3.30
N THR A 11 -1.53 4.59 2.82
CA THR A 11 -1.76 4.83 1.39
C THR A 11 -0.42 4.93 0.69
N LEU A 12 -0.15 4.02 -0.24
CA LEU A 12 1.08 4.01 -1.05
C LEU A 12 0.94 4.85 -2.32
N MET A 13 -0.24 4.83 -2.92
CA MET A 13 -0.57 5.63 -4.11
C MET A 13 -2.01 6.09 -4.04
N SER A 14 -2.27 7.30 -4.53
CA SER A 14 -3.62 7.81 -4.78
C SER A 14 -3.65 8.49 -6.15
N GLU A 15 -4.77 8.35 -6.84
CA GLU A 15 -5.07 9.06 -8.08
C GLU A 15 -6.39 9.80 -7.87
N THR A 16 -6.39 11.09 -8.16
CA THR A 16 -7.57 11.96 -8.01
C THR A 16 -8.02 12.49 -9.38
N GLU A 17 -9.33 12.62 -9.55
CA GLU A 17 -9.94 13.20 -10.75
C GLU A 17 -10.09 14.72 -10.60
N ALA A 18 -9.50 15.48 -11.51
CA ALA A 18 -9.74 16.92 -11.62
C ALA A 18 -11.05 17.21 -12.37
N PRO A 19 -11.82 18.26 -12.01
CA PRO A 19 -11.53 19.27 -10.97
C PRO A 19 -12.03 18.88 -9.57
N SER A 20 -12.70 17.73 -9.42
CA SER A 20 -13.38 17.36 -8.17
C SER A 20 -12.45 16.92 -7.03
N GLU A 21 -11.17 16.69 -7.33
CA GLU A 21 -10.16 16.06 -6.45
C GLU A 21 -10.60 14.71 -5.85
N ARG A 22 -11.63 14.09 -6.44
CA ARG A 22 -12.17 12.82 -5.98
C ARG A 22 -11.13 11.71 -6.17
N GLU A 23 -10.82 10.97 -5.12
CA GLU A 23 -10.00 9.75 -5.20
C GLU A 23 -10.71 8.71 -6.09
N ILE A 24 -10.12 8.45 -7.26
CA ILE A 24 -10.60 7.48 -8.24
C ILE A 24 -9.77 6.20 -8.23
N ARG A 25 -8.57 6.22 -7.65
CA ARG A 25 -7.78 5.02 -7.38
C ARG A 25 -6.95 5.18 -6.11
N ALA A 26 -6.79 4.09 -5.35
CA ALA A 26 -5.86 4.04 -4.24
C ALA A 26 -5.21 2.66 -4.12
N LEU A 27 -3.91 2.64 -3.82
CA LEU A 27 -3.19 1.46 -3.38
C LEU A 27 -2.88 1.61 -1.89
N ARG A 28 -3.38 0.69 -1.07
CA ARG A 28 -3.22 0.72 0.39
C ARG A 28 -2.48 -0.51 0.89
N LEU A 29 -1.64 -0.34 1.90
CA LEU A 29 -0.95 -1.40 2.62
C LEU A 29 -1.54 -1.49 4.03
N GLU A 30 -1.98 -2.68 4.42
CA GLU A 30 -2.64 -2.95 5.70
C GLU A 30 -2.00 -4.14 6.41
N ALA A 31 -1.95 -4.12 7.74
CA ALA A 31 -1.62 -5.32 8.51
C ALA A 31 -2.81 -6.29 8.52
N SER A 32 -2.56 -7.60 8.40
CA SER A 32 -3.60 -8.60 8.61
C SER A 32 -4.03 -8.64 10.09
N ILE A 33 -5.29 -8.99 10.34
CA ILE A 33 -5.86 -9.06 11.70
C ILE A 33 -5.08 -10.02 12.60
N ASP A 34 -4.54 -11.11 12.05
CA ASP A 34 -3.72 -12.06 12.80
C ASP A 34 -2.26 -11.62 12.97
N GLY A 35 -1.86 -10.49 12.35
CA GLY A 35 -0.53 -9.92 12.37
C GLY A 35 0.54 -10.72 11.64
N LYS A 36 0.16 -11.73 10.86
CA LYS A 36 1.10 -12.63 10.17
C LYS A 36 1.43 -12.20 8.75
N ALA A 37 0.63 -11.31 8.18
CA ALA A 37 0.73 -10.88 6.80
C ALA A 37 0.51 -9.37 6.66
N VAL A 38 0.85 -8.88 5.49
CA VAL A 38 0.41 -7.59 4.98
C VAL A 38 -0.54 -7.81 3.81
N VAL A 39 -1.49 -6.91 3.66
CA VAL A 39 -2.47 -6.90 2.57
C VAL A 39 -2.28 -5.62 1.77
N LEU A 40 -1.98 -5.77 0.49
CA LEU A 40 -2.04 -4.68 -0.48
C LEU A 40 -3.43 -4.68 -1.12
N THR A 41 -4.14 -3.58 -1.01
CA THR A 41 -5.47 -3.39 -1.60
C THR A 41 -5.40 -2.35 -2.70
N ASP A 42 -5.60 -2.76 -3.97
CA ASP A 42 -5.83 -1.85 -5.10
C ASP A 42 -7.33 -1.57 -5.23
N ILE A 43 -7.71 -0.31 -5.08
CA ILE A 43 -9.09 0.17 -5.08
C ILE A 43 -9.26 1.04 -6.31
N ASP A 44 -10.10 0.62 -7.26
CA ASP A 44 -10.49 1.42 -8.43
C ASP A 44 -11.96 1.88 -8.28
N ARG A 45 -12.18 3.19 -8.41
CA ARG A 45 -13.46 3.91 -8.33
C ARG A 45 -13.71 4.83 -9.52
N ARG A 46 -12.98 4.65 -10.63
CA ARG A 46 -13.08 5.51 -11.82
C ARG A 46 -14.50 5.53 -12.40
N THR A 47 -15.20 4.40 -12.37
CA THR A 47 -16.60 4.35 -12.80
C THR A 47 -17.53 4.73 -11.64
N PRO A 48 -18.35 5.78 -11.77
CA PRO A 48 -19.31 6.16 -10.74
C PRO A 48 -20.22 5.00 -10.33
N GLY A 49 -20.40 4.79 -9.02
CA GLY A 49 -21.21 3.70 -8.48
C GLY A 49 -20.55 2.32 -8.53
N ILE A 50 -19.39 2.15 -9.17
CA ILE A 50 -18.66 0.88 -9.22
C ILE A 50 -17.38 1.02 -8.41
N ARG A 51 -17.16 0.07 -7.50
CA ARG A 51 -15.92 -0.06 -6.73
C ARG A 51 -15.33 -1.42 -6.98
N ARG A 52 -14.14 -1.46 -7.58
CA ARG A 52 -13.36 -2.68 -7.79
C ARG A 52 -12.26 -2.73 -6.74
N GLU A 53 -12.11 -3.87 -6.09
CA GLU A 53 -11.04 -4.12 -5.15
C GLU A 53 -10.31 -5.39 -5.53
N VAL A 54 -8.98 -5.31 -5.55
CA VAL A 54 -8.11 -6.48 -5.62
C VAL A 54 -7.22 -6.48 -4.38
N ARG A 55 -7.19 -7.61 -3.67
CA ARG A 55 -6.39 -7.79 -2.45
C ARG A 55 -5.29 -8.80 -2.69
N TYR A 56 -4.07 -8.40 -2.39
CA TYR A 56 -2.88 -9.25 -2.44
C TYR A 56 -2.38 -9.43 -1.02
N GLN A 57 -2.40 -10.66 -0.53
CA GLN A 57 -1.87 -11.00 0.78
C GLN A 57 -0.49 -11.63 0.62
N MET A 58 0.45 -11.18 1.43
CA MET A 58 1.81 -11.73 1.48
C MET A 58 2.37 -11.63 2.88
N THR A 59 3.37 -12.45 3.18
CA THR A 59 4.12 -12.33 4.43
C THR A 59 4.93 -11.04 4.46
N VAL A 60 5.28 -10.57 5.65
CA VAL A 60 6.17 -9.41 5.83
C VAL A 60 7.52 -9.63 5.14
N THR A 61 8.05 -10.86 5.20
CA THR A 61 9.32 -11.21 4.55
C THR A 61 9.24 -11.12 3.03
N GLU A 62 8.17 -11.64 2.42
CA GLU A 62 7.95 -11.54 0.97
C GLU A 62 7.81 -10.09 0.53
N PHE A 63 7.10 -9.26 1.30
CA PHE A 63 6.94 -7.84 1.01
C PHE A 63 8.28 -7.09 1.04
N ILE A 64 9.08 -7.29 2.10
CA ILE A 64 10.42 -6.68 2.21
C ILE A 64 11.33 -7.17 1.09
N ALA A 65 11.32 -8.47 0.79
CA ALA A 65 12.11 -9.04 -0.29
C ALA A 65 11.73 -8.43 -1.65
N ALA A 66 10.44 -8.27 -1.93
CA ALA A 66 9.94 -7.66 -3.17
C ALA A 66 10.38 -6.19 -3.32
N ILE A 67 10.37 -5.41 -2.22
CA ILE A 67 10.88 -4.03 -2.23
C ILE A 67 12.40 -4.02 -2.47
N CYS A 68 13.14 -4.86 -1.76
CA CYS A 68 14.59 -4.91 -1.85
C CYS A 68 15.08 -5.37 -3.24
N ALA A 69 14.38 -6.30 -3.87
CA ALA A 69 14.69 -6.77 -5.22
C ALA A 69 14.54 -5.67 -6.29
N GLN A 70 13.69 -4.66 -6.05
CA GLN A 70 13.47 -3.54 -6.96
C GLN A 70 14.35 -2.32 -6.67
N ARG A 71 15.19 -2.35 -5.63
CA ARG A 71 16.16 -1.28 -5.42
C ARG A 71 17.20 -1.30 -6.53
N THR A 72 17.06 -0.37 -7.49
CA THR A 72 18.23 0.20 -8.15
C THR A 72 19.10 0.86 -7.06
N PRO A 73 20.44 0.70 -7.06
CA PRO A 73 21.29 1.43 -6.13
C PRO A 73 21.17 2.93 -6.42
N SER A 74 20.29 3.61 -5.70
CA SER A 74 20.21 5.06 -5.71
C SER A 74 21.33 5.59 -4.84
N ILE A 75 22.36 6.16 -5.46
CA ILE A 75 23.23 7.12 -4.77
C ILE A 75 22.31 8.31 -4.44
N VAL A 76 21.83 8.34 -3.20
CA VAL A 76 21.20 9.54 -2.66
C VAL A 76 22.38 10.39 -2.16
N GLU A 77 22.87 11.28 -3.03
CA GLU A 77 23.73 12.38 -2.59
C GLU A 77 22.87 13.30 -1.73
N PHE A 78 23.07 13.22 -0.41
CA PHE A 78 22.61 14.27 0.48
C PHE A 78 23.58 15.43 0.31
N PRO A 79 23.14 16.64 -0.09
CA PRO A 79 24.03 17.78 -0.14
C PRO A 79 24.55 18.05 1.28
N ASP A 80 25.88 18.14 1.41
CA ASP A 80 26.53 18.60 2.64
C ASP A 80 25.95 19.96 3.01
N GLN A 81 25.41 20.08 4.23
CA GLN A 81 24.96 21.35 4.80
C GLN A 81 26.14 22.18 5.29
#